data_AF-A0A4P6ZKQ2-F1
#
_entry.id   AF-A0A4P6ZKQ2-F1
#
_cell.length_a   1.000
_cell.length_b   1.000
_cell.length_c   1.000
_cell.angle_alpha   90.00
_cell.angle_beta   90.00
_cell.angle_gamma   90.00
#
_symmetry.space_group_name_H-M   'P 1'
#
loop_
_entity.id
_entity.type
_entity.pdbx_description
1 polymer ?
#
loop_
_entity_poly.entity_id
_entity_poly.type
_entity_poly.pdbx_seq_one_letter_code
_entity_poly.pdbx_strand_id
1 'polypeptide(L)'
;MVTTSSTLGKQKYLDELTYESPDVVLGNIMSDYHYSLNLHDIIDPCDWLHHCNYQHLKMNDIDKKIIQSQQPMFYNAVQHRPVNRQDVIKIVKEL
;
A
#
# COMPACT_ATOMS: atom_id res chain seq x y z
N MET A 1 13.69 8.00 -30.36
CA MET A 1 12.31 7.88 -29.84
C MET A 1 12.30 6.87 -28.72
N VAL A 2 11.27 6.87 -27.87
CA VAL A 2 10.96 5.97 -26.74
C VAL A 2 11.39 6.48 -25.35
N THR A 3 10.56 7.36 -24.78
CA THR A 3 10.47 7.64 -23.33
C THR A 3 9.01 7.92 -22.91
N THR A 4 8.03 7.27 -23.56
CA THR A 4 6.60 7.50 -23.28
C THR A 4 5.96 6.46 -22.37
N SER A 5 6.65 5.33 -22.09
CA SER A 5 6.00 4.18 -21.46
C SER A 5 5.91 4.27 -19.92
N SER A 6 6.86 4.91 -19.23
CA SER A 6 6.82 4.99 -17.76
C SER A 6 5.86 6.05 -17.23
N THR A 7 5.69 7.17 -17.95
CA THR A 7 4.79 8.26 -17.51
C THR A 7 3.31 7.89 -17.68
N LEU A 8 2.96 7.19 -18.78
CA LEU A 8 1.59 6.67 -18.97
C LEU A 8 1.23 5.64 -17.89
N GLY A 9 2.20 4.80 -17.49
CA GLY A 9 2.02 3.80 -16.45
C GLY A 9 1.72 4.40 -15.07
N LYS A 10 2.19 5.61 -14.77
CA LYS A 10 1.93 6.30 -13.50
C LYS A 10 0.59 7.04 -13.49
N GLN A 11 0.25 7.69 -14.61
CA GLN A 11 -1.01 8.41 -14.73
C GLN A 11 -2.21 7.49 -14.55
N LYS A 12 -2.14 6.26 -15.08
CA LYS A 12 -3.24 5.28 -14.93
C LYS A 12 -3.62 5.04 -13.45
N TYR A 13 -2.64 4.97 -12.54
CA TYR A 13 -2.91 4.75 -11.12
C TYR A 13 -3.54 5.98 -10.45
N LEU A 14 -3.14 7.19 -10.88
CA LEU A 14 -3.77 8.43 -10.41
C LEU A 14 -5.22 8.54 -10.91
N ASP A 15 -5.47 8.08 -12.14
CA ASP A 15 -6.81 8.03 -12.71
C ASP A 15 -7.67 6.99 -11.99
N GLU A 16 -7.16 5.78 -11.77
CA GLU A 16 -7.81 4.71 -11.00
C GLU A 16 -8.16 5.17 -9.58
N LEU A 17 -7.25 5.89 -8.90
CA LEU A 17 -7.50 6.44 -7.57
C LEU A 17 -8.75 7.32 -7.52
N THR A 18 -9.21 7.89 -8.64
CA THR A 18 -10.43 8.69 -8.68
C THR A 18 -11.69 7.87 -8.43
N TYR A 19 -11.69 6.60 -8.85
CA TYR A 19 -12.87 5.72 -8.85
C TYR A 19 -12.74 4.56 -7.87
N GLU A 20 -11.52 4.10 -7.60
CA GLU A 20 -11.22 2.93 -6.78
C GLU A 20 -10.72 3.30 -5.38
N SER A 21 -10.75 2.32 -4.48
CA SER A 21 -10.19 2.48 -3.14
C SER A 21 -8.65 2.48 -3.20
N PRO A 22 -7.98 3.13 -2.23
CA PRO A 22 -6.52 3.11 -2.15
C PRO A 22 -5.92 1.69 -2.08
N ASP A 23 -6.58 0.77 -1.38
CA ASP A 23 -6.16 -0.64 -1.30
C ASP A 23 -6.19 -1.33 -2.67
N VAL A 24 -7.27 -1.12 -3.45
CA VAL A 24 -7.40 -1.71 -4.79
C VAL A 24 -6.32 -1.19 -5.72
N VAL A 25 -6.11 0.12 -5.76
CA VAL A 25 -5.08 0.71 -6.64
C VAL A 25 -3.69 0.26 -6.21
N LEU A 26 -3.41 0.19 -4.90
CA LEU A 26 -2.13 -0.31 -4.43
C LEU A 26 -1.93 -1.79 -4.78
N GLY A 27 -2.99 -2.60 -4.74
CA GLY A 27 -2.98 -3.98 -5.21
C GLY A 27 -2.62 -4.10 -6.70
N ASN A 28 -3.18 -3.23 -7.54
CA ASN A 28 -2.84 -3.16 -8.97
C ASN A 28 -1.38 -2.78 -9.18
N ILE A 29 -0.89 -1.75 -8.48
CA ILE A 29 0.52 -1.35 -8.52
C ILE A 29 1.42 -2.52 -8.12
N MET A 30 1.15 -3.18 -7.00
CA MET A 30 1.96 -4.31 -6.55
C MET A 30 1.95 -5.46 -7.57
N SER A 31 0.80 -5.77 -8.16
CA SER A 31 0.65 -6.81 -9.19
C SER A 31 1.46 -6.50 -10.46
N ASP A 32 1.34 -5.28 -10.98
CA ASP A 32 2.06 -4.84 -12.19
C ASP A 32 3.58 -4.87 -12.02
N TYR A 33 4.06 -4.62 -10.80
CA TYR A 33 5.47 -4.69 -10.45
C TYR A 33 5.86 -6.05 -9.86
N HIS A 34 5.03 -7.08 -10.03
CA HIS A 34 5.30 -8.45 -9.58
C HIS A 34 5.71 -8.55 -8.10
N TYR A 35 5.12 -7.71 -7.25
CA TYR A 35 5.36 -7.63 -5.81
C TYR A 35 6.83 -7.32 -5.44
N SER A 36 7.58 -6.71 -6.36
CA SER A 36 8.99 -6.36 -6.15
C SER A 36 9.22 -4.98 -5.53
N LEU A 37 8.16 -4.18 -5.35
CA LEU A 37 8.24 -2.87 -4.73
C LEU A 37 8.47 -3.01 -3.23
N ASN A 38 9.50 -2.33 -2.74
CA ASN A 38 9.74 -2.21 -1.32
C ASN A 38 9.01 -0.97 -0.77
N LEU A 39 7.86 -1.20 -0.16
CA LEU A 39 7.04 -0.15 0.45
C LEU A 39 7.33 -0.11 1.95
N HIS A 40 8.48 0.44 2.34
CA HIS A 40 9.04 0.37 3.71
C HIS A 40 8.03 0.47 4.87
N ASP A 41 7.06 1.38 4.77
CA ASP A 41 6.09 1.65 5.85
C ASP A 41 4.73 0.97 5.63
N ILE A 42 4.50 0.39 4.45
CA ILE A 42 3.24 -0.26 4.07
C ILE A 42 3.43 -1.77 4.03
N ILE A 43 2.61 -2.46 4.81
CA ILE A 43 2.77 -3.88 5.05
C ILE A 43 1.45 -4.63 4.86
N ASP A 44 1.55 -5.95 4.77
CA ASP A 44 0.41 -6.84 4.95
C ASP A 44 0.05 -6.90 6.45
N PRO A 45 -1.14 -6.41 6.86
CA PRO A 45 -1.55 -6.37 8.26
C PRO A 45 -1.90 -7.74 8.83
N CYS A 46 -2.31 -8.70 7.99
CA CYS A 46 -2.56 -10.08 8.42
C CYS A 46 -1.23 -10.73 8.85
N ASP A 47 -0.19 -10.54 8.03
CA ASP A 47 1.16 -10.96 8.40
C ASP A 47 1.68 -10.24 9.63
N TRP A 48 1.37 -8.94 9.82
CA TRP A 48 1.76 -8.24 11.06
C TRP A 48 1.08 -8.77 12.30
N LEU A 49 -0.19 -9.18 12.19
CA LEU A 49 -0.96 -9.69 13.31
C LEU A 49 -0.54 -11.12 13.71
N HIS A 50 -0.16 -11.95 12.75
CA HIS A 50 0.05 -13.38 12.95
C HIS A 50 1.49 -13.85 12.80
N HIS A 51 2.35 -13.07 12.13
CA HIS A 51 3.72 -13.44 11.82
C HIS A 51 4.75 -12.48 12.40
N CYS A 52 5.95 -13.00 12.62
CA CYS A 52 7.09 -12.26 13.18
C CYS A 52 7.86 -11.40 12.16
N ASN A 53 7.40 -11.33 10.90
CA ASN A 53 8.14 -10.66 9.82
C ASN A 53 8.32 -9.14 10.06
N TYR A 54 7.53 -8.58 10.97
CA TYR A 54 7.55 -7.16 11.31
C TYR A 54 7.91 -6.90 12.78
N GLN A 55 8.75 -7.73 13.40
CA GLN A 55 9.19 -7.58 14.79
C GLN A 55 9.81 -6.21 15.12
N HIS A 56 10.35 -5.51 14.13
CA HIS A 56 10.89 -4.15 14.28
C HIS A 56 9.80 -3.06 14.34
N LEU A 57 8.56 -3.39 13.99
CA LEU A 57 7.40 -2.49 14.02
C LEU A 57 6.55 -2.78 15.27
N LYS A 58 6.27 -1.74 16.03
CA LYS A 58 5.51 -1.87 17.28
C LYS A 58 4.00 -1.76 17.01
N MET A 59 3.30 -2.89 17.05
CA MET A 59 1.84 -2.89 16.97
C MET A 59 1.22 -2.46 18.31
N ASN A 60 0.21 -1.60 18.26
CA ASN A 60 -0.60 -1.20 19.41
C ASN A 60 -2.01 -1.83 19.35
N ASP A 61 -2.79 -1.68 20.43
CA ASP A 61 -4.13 -2.31 20.49
C ASP A 61 -5.18 -1.64 19.59
N ILE A 62 -4.94 -0.39 19.17
CA ILE A 62 -5.78 0.28 18.16
C ILE A 62 -5.53 -0.36 16.80
N ASP A 63 -4.28 -0.65 16.44
CA ASP A 63 -3.93 -1.33 15.19
C ASP A 63 -4.63 -2.68 15.11
N LYS A 64 -4.52 -3.49 16.17
CA LYS A 64 -5.17 -4.81 16.25
C LYS A 64 -6.67 -4.69 16.00
N LYS A 65 -7.33 -3.73 16.66
CA LYS A 65 -8.77 -3.51 16.49
C LYS A 65 -9.13 -3.11 15.06
N ILE A 66 -8.35 -2.22 14.45
CA ILE A 66 -8.59 -1.80 13.06
C ILE A 66 -8.41 -3.00 12.13
N ILE A 67 -7.29 -3.71 12.24
CA ILE A 67 -6.96 -4.85 11.39
C ILE A 67 -8.01 -5.95 11.51
N GLN A 68 -8.44 -6.27 12.74
CA GLN A 68 -9.45 -7.32 12.96
C GLN A 68 -10.85 -6.90 12.49
N SER A 69 -11.21 -5.61 12.58
CA SER A 69 -12.56 -5.15 12.22
C SER A 69 -12.73 -4.80 10.75
N GLN A 70 -11.70 -4.21 10.12
CA GLN A 70 -11.76 -3.71 8.75
C GLN A 70 -11.07 -4.64 7.75
N GLN A 71 -10.18 -5.51 8.22
CA GLN A 71 -9.38 -6.41 7.39
C GLN A 71 -8.80 -5.73 6.14
N PRO A 72 -8.06 -4.61 6.30
CA PRO A 72 -7.48 -3.92 5.16
C PRO A 72 -6.44 -4.80 4.47
N MET A 73 -6.27 -4.63 3.16
CA MET A 73 -5.26 -5.37 2.41
C MET A 73 -3.86 -4.81 2.67
N PHE A 74 -3.75 -3.48 2.80
CA PHE A 74 -2.50 -2.81 3.10
C PHE A 74 -2.64 -1.89 4.31
N TYR A 75 -1.56 -1.79 5.09
CA TYR A 75 -1.57 -1.00 6.32
C TYR A 75 -0.30 -0.18 6.48
N ASN A 76 -0.44 1.09 6.83
CA ASN A 76 0.70 1.94 7.16
C ASN A 76 1.07 1.75 8.63
N ALA A 77 2.11 0.97 8.89
CA ALA A 77 2.51 0.57 10.24
C ALA A 77 3.17 1.70 11.03
N VAL A 78 3.78 2.67 10.36
CA VAL A 78 4.38 3.86 11.00
C VAL A 78 3.28 4.84 11.44
N GLN A 79 2.23 4.98 10.62
CA GLN A 79 1.14 5.92 10.88
C GLN A 79 -0.07 5.29 11.59
N HIS A 80 -0.02 3.98 11.88
CA HIS A 80 -1.05 3.28 12.65
C HIS A 80 -2.46 3.41 12.03
N ARG A 81 -2.56 3.24 10.69
CA ARG A 81 -3.82 3.34 9.95
C ARG A 81 -3.81 2.53 8.64
N PRO A 82 -4.99 2.20 8.08
CA PRO A 82 -5.10 1.67 6.72
C PRO A 82 -4.51 2.66 5.70
N VAL A 83 -4.09 2.12 4.56
CA VAL A 83 -3.60 2.92 3.43
C VAL A 83 -4.67 3.89 2.94
N ASN A 84 -4.24 5.11 2.62
CA ASN A 84 -5.13 6.14 2.09
C ASN A 84 -4.63 6.64 0.72
N ARG A 85 -5.41 7.54 0.09
CA ARG A 85 -5.04 8.12 -1.22
C ARG A 85 -3.65 8.76 -1.22
N GLN A 86 -3.26 9.43 -0.14
CA GLN A 86 -1.99 10.14 -0.09
C GLN A 86 -0.79 9.20 -0.08
N ASP A 87 -0.91 8.03 0.55
CA ASP A 87 0.12 6.99 0.50
C ASP A 87 0.32 6.49 -0.92
N VAL A 88 -0.78 6.18 -1.62
CA VAL A 88 -0.72 5.70 -3.01
C VAL A 88 -0.14 6.77 -3.93
N ILE A 89 -0.53 8.05 -3.78
CA ILE A 89 0.06 9.16 -4.53
C ILE A 89 1.58 9.25 -4.29
N LYS A 90 2.04 9.05 -3.06
CA LYS A 90 3.47 9.07 -2.75
C LYS A 90 4.19 7.93 -3.47
N ILE A 91 3.65 6.72 -3.40
CA ILE A 91 4.20 5.55 -4.09
C ILE A 91 4.28 5.79 -5.59
N VAL A 92 3.20 6.25 -6.22
CA VAL A 92 3.15 6.52 -7.67
C VAL A 92 4.20 7.55 -8.11
N LYS A 93 4.56 8.51 -7.24
CA LYS A 93 5.63 9.47 -7.51
C LYS A 93 7.03 8.87 -7.43
N GLU A 94 7.20 7.77 -6.69
CA GLU A 94 8.47 7.08 -6.44
C GLU A 94 8.71 5.88 -7.38
N LEU A 95 7.66 5.38 -8.06
CA LEU A 95 7.78 4.55 -9.28
C LEU A 95 8.56 5.31 -10.36
#